data_AF-A0A8T5JUT8-F1
#
_entry.id   AF-A0A8T5JUT8-F1
#
_cell.length_a   1.000
_cell.length_b   1.000
_cell.length_c   1.000
_cell.angle_alpha   90.00
_cell.angle_beta   90.00
_cell.angle_gamma   90.00
#
_symmetry.space_group_name_H-M   'P 1'
#
loop_
_entity.id
_entity.type
_entity.pdbx_description
1 polymer ?
#
loop_
_entity_poly.entity_id
_entity_poly.type
_entity_poly.pdbx_seq_one_letter_code
_entity_poly.pdbx_strand_id
1 'polypeptide(L)' 'MKCSICSKKIDETFLKKIIGTYIKDEKGKKKQICFECQSKFPSKEGALKEIK' A
#
# COMPACT_ATOMS: atom_id res chain seq x y z
N MET A 1 4.67 -6.66 -7.62
CA MET A 1 4.67 -5.38 -6.87
C MET A 1 5.03 -5.62 -5.41
N LYS A 2 5.63 -4.65 -4.70
CA LYS A 2 5.96 -4.78 -3.27
C LYS A 2 5.21 -3.73 -2.47
N CYS A 3 4.73 -4.10 -1.29
CA CYS A 3 4.11 -3.16 -0.37
C CYS A 3 5.17 -2.22 0.20
N SER A 4 4.90 -0.92 0.22
CA SER A 4 5.80 0.09 0.76
C SER A 4 5.90 0.09 2.30
N ILE A 5 5.03 -0.66 3.00
CA ILE A 5 5.05 -0.79 4.46
C ILE A 5 5.77 -2.09 4.87
N CYS A 6 5.25 -3.23 4.41
CA CYS A 6 5.76 -4.55 4.82
C CYS A 6 6.78 -5.16 3.86
N SER A 7 7.08 -4.52 2.72
CA SER A 7 7.97 -5.03 1.66
C SER A 7 7.60 -6.40 1.06
N LYS A 8 6.48 -7.00 1.51
CA LYS A 8 5.93 -8.23 0.94
C LYS A 8 5.45 -8.00 -0.49
N LYS A 9 5.43 -9.08 -1.28
CA LYS A 9 4.84 -9.07 -2.62
C LYS A 9 3.34 -8.81 -2.50
N ILE A 10 2.81 -7.89 -3.29
CA ILE A 10 1.37 -7.63 -3.40
C ILE A 10 0.84 -8.54 -4.51
N ASP A 11 -0.14 -9.34 -4.17
CA ASP A 11 -0.89 -10.16 -5.13
C ASP A 11 -1.74 -9.30 -6.07
N GLU A 12 -1.97 -9.84 -7.24
CA GLU A 12 -2.74 -9.21 -8.30
C GLU A 12 -3.96 -10.08 -8.63
N THR A 13 -5.08 -9.42 -8.87
CA THR A 13 -6.30 -10.06 -9.37
C THR A 13 -6.09 -10.56 -10.79
N PHE A 14 -7.00 -11.41 -11.26
CA PHE A 14 -7.02 -11.91 -12.64
C PHE A 14 -6.93 -10.77 -13.69
N LEU A 15 -7.49 -9.60 -13.39
CA LEU A 15 -7.43 -8.39 -14.23
C LEU A 15 -6.13 -7.58 -14.06
N LYS A 16 -5.07 -8.16 -13.49
CA LYS A 16 -3.78 -7.51 -13.18
C LYS A 16 -3.89 -6.25 -12.32
N LYS A 17 -4.97 -6.11 -11.53
CA LYS A 17 -5.11 -5.05 -10.52
C LYS A 17 -4.55 -5.53 -9.19
N ILE A 18 -3.86 -4.67 -8.46
CA ILE A 18 -3.34 -5.03 -7.13
C ILE A 18 -4.47 -5.35 -6.13
N ILE A 19 -4.23 -6.31 -5.26
CA ILE A 19 -5.05 -6.58 -4.08
C ILE A 19 -4.55 -5.67 -2.94
N GLY A 20 -4.98 -4.41 -2.99
CA GLY A 20 -4.54 -3.38 -2.05
C GLY A 20 -4.91 -1.97 -2.50
N THR A 21 -4.23 -0.98 -1.93
CA THR A 21 -4.48 0.44 -2.20
C THR A 21 -3.24 1.18 -2.64
N TYR A 22 -3.44 2.34 -3.27
CA TYR A 22 -2.39 3.30 -3.59
C TYR A 22 -2.60 4.55 -2.75
N ILE A 23 -1.60 4.90 -1.93
CA ILE A 23 -1.59 6.14 -1.18
C ILE A 23 -0.62 7.12 -1.83
N LYS A 24 -1.04 8.37 -2.00
CA LYS A 24 -0.13 9.47 -2.38
C LYS A 24 0.53 10.03 -1.14
N ASP A 25 1.84 10.06 -1.17
CA ASP A 25 2.72 10.73 -0.21
C ASP A 25 2.66 12.27 -0.36
N GLU A 26 3.18 13.03 0.60
CA GLU A 26 3.26 14.50 0.53
C GLU A 26 4.06 14.95 -0.70
N LYS A 27 5.03 14.15 -1.13
CA LYS A 27 5.81 14.38 -2.36
C LYS A 27 5.09 13.97 -3.65
N GLY A 28 3.81 13.61 -3.57
CA GLY A 28 2.99 13.17 -4.71
C GLY A 28 3.31 11.76 -5.24
N LYS A 29 4.25 11.04 -4.62
CA LYS A 29 4.63 9.68 -5.02
C LYS A 29 3.53 8.69 -4.64
N LYS A 30 3.12 7.83 -5.59
CA LYS A 30 2.18 6.74 -5.35
C LYS A 30 2.90 5.60 -4.67
N LYS A 31 2.47 5.25 -3.45
CA LYS A 31 2.98 4.15 -2.65
C LYS A 31 1.96 3.01 -2.69
N GLN A 32 2.44 1.81 -2.98
CA GLN A 32 1.62 0.61 -3.09
C GLN A 32 1.49 -0.03 -1.72
N ILE A 33 0.28 -0.31 -1.26
CA ILE A 33 0.03 -0.89 0.05
C ILE A 33 -0.82 -2.15 -0.13
N CYS A 34 -0.39 -3.27 0.46
CA CYS A 34 -1.16 -4.51 0.42
C CYS A 34 -2.43 -4.39 1.26
N PHE A 35 -3.42 -5.26 0.98
CA PHE A 35 -4.67 -5.33 1.73
C PHE A 35 -4.47 -5.54 3.24
N GLU A 36 -3.48 -6.35 3.66
CA GLU A 36 -3.15 -6.55 5.08
C GLU A 36 -2.76 -5.24 5.77
N CYS A 37 -1.86 -4.46 5.16
CA CYS A 37 -1.41 -3.19 5.70
C CYS A 37 -2.50 -2.12 5.63
N GLN A 38 -3.33 -2.12 4.59
CA GLN A 38 -4.49 -1.23 4.49
C GLN A 38 -5.53 -1.53 5.57
N SER A 39 -5.72 -2.80 5.93
CA SER A 39 -6.63 -3.20 7.02
C SER A 39 -6.08 -2.85 8.40
N LYS A 40 -4.76 -2.96 8.61
CA LYS A 40 -4.10 -2.53 9.85
C LYS A 40 -4.10 -1.03 10.07
N PHE A 41 -3.97 -0.25 8.99
CA PHE A 41 -3.89 1.20 9.02
C PHE A 41 -5.01 1.81 8.18
N PRO A 42 -6.24 1.91 8.73
CA PRO A 42 -7.38 2.46 8.00
C PRO A 42 -7.20 3.96 7.68
N SER A 43 -6.41 4.66 8.48
CA SER A 43 -6.11 6.08 8.29
C SER A 43 -4.90 6.27 7.37
N LYS A 44 -5.04 7.19 6.40
CA LYS A 44 -3.97 7.58 5.47
C LYS A 44 -2.69 7.98 6.19
N GLU A 45 -2.79 8.76 7.26
CA GLU A 45 -1.67 9.24 8.06
C GLU A 45 -0.94 8.12 8.79
N GLY A 46 -1.68 7.15 9.34
CA GLY A 46 -1.10 5.99 10.02
C GLY A 46 -0.34 5.10 9.05
N ALA A 47 -0.90 4.89 7.85
CA ALA A 47 -0.23 4.15 6.80
C ALA A 47 1.03 4.86 6.29
N LEU A 48 1.01 6.20 6.15
CA LEU A 48 2.13 7.02 5.70
C LEU A 48 3.33 6.98 6.66
N LYS A 49 3.09 6.98 7.97
CA LYS A 49 4.16 6.92 9.00
C LYS A 49 4.96 5.62 8.95
N GLU A 50 4.31 4.53 8.55
CA GLU A 50 4.90 3.18 8.50
C GLU A 50 5.51 2.84 7.13
N ILE A 51 5.46 3.76 6.17
CA ILE A 51 6.11 3.59 4.87
C ILE A 51 7.62 3.65 5.08
N LYS A 52 8.32 2.58 4.69
CA LYS A 52 9.79 2.51 4.68
C LYS A 52 10.37 2.91 3.33
#